data_AF-A0A5C7Z1E5-F1
#
_entry.id   AF-A0A5C7Z1E5-F1
#
_cell.length_a   1.000
_cell.length_b   1.000
_cell.length_c   1.000
_cell.angle_alpha   90.00
_cell.angle_beta   90.00
_cell.angle_gamma   90.00
#
_symmetry.space_group_name_H-M   'P 1'
#
loop_
_entity.id
_entity.type
_entity.pdbx_description
1 polymer ?
#
loop_
_entity_poly.entity_id
_entity_poly.type
_entity_poly.pdbx_seq_one_letter_code
_entity_poly.pdbx_strand_id
1 'polypeptide(L)'
;MENRFLCPNCQEVEYFFDGEKLKCPNCNQNDFESALHQSEGNIEYQELSKLNKPFFELVFGEIYDCDVMYNGKIEKTTIVPVNLNPKFNQLFFILDVNYCQQNNPNIVETLMKKSFSELWDLDVKHAFFDEFDCPIIIGSTNNDNSIISYSGWIFKSLVRK
;
A
#
# COMPACT_ATOMS: atom_id res chain seq x y z
N MET A 1 -15.84 3.60 -17.98
CA MET A 1 -15.01 2.91 -16.97
C MET A 1 -14.12 1.96 -17.74
N GLU A 2 -12.85 2.31 -17.96
CA GLU A 2 -11.91 1.43 -18.65
C GLU A 2 -11.42 0.35 -17.70
N ASN A 3 -11.60 -0.91 -18.08
CA ASN A 3 -11.09 -2.07 -17.37
C ASN A 3 -9.55 -2.06 -17.48
N ARG A 4 -8.87 -1.63 -16.41
CA ARG A 4 -7.39 -1.51 -16.33
C ARG A 4 -6.63 -2.85 -16.42
N PHE A 5 -7.31 -3.95 -16.70
CA PHE A 5 -6.74 -5.30 -16.90
C PHE A 5 -6.77 -5.75 -18.37
N LEU A 6 -7.33 -4.92 -19.26
CA LEU A 6 -7.39 -5.21 -20.69
C LEU A 6 -6.25 -4.50 -21.40
N CYS A 7 -5.54 -5.23 -22.26
CA CYS A 7 -4.56 -4.59 -23.14
C CYS A 7 -5.29 -3.58 -24.03
N PRO A 8 -4.83 -2.32 -24.14
CA PRO A 8 -5.51 -1.30 -24.92
C PRO A 8 -5.59 -1.66 -26.41
N ASN A 9 -4.73 -2.56 -26.89
CA ASN A 9 -4.71 -3.03 -28.27
C ASN A 9 -5.61 -4.25 -28.52
N CYS A 10 -5.57 -5.28 -27.67
CA CYS A 10 -6.31 -6.52 -27.93
C CYS A 10 -7.54 -6.75 -27.06
N GLN A 11 -7.77 -5.93 -26.03
CA GLN A 11 -8.95 -5.97 -25.14
C GLN A 11 -9.30 -7.34 -24.52
N GLU A 12 -8.35 -8.28 -24.51
CA GLU A 12 -8.48 -9.62 -23.93
C GLU A 12 -7.36 -9.86 -22.88
N VAL A 13 -7.65 -10.64 -21.83
CA VAL A 13 -7.01 -10.54 -20.49
C VAL A 13 -5.72 -11.39 -20.32
N GLU A 14 -5.03 -11.05 -19.23
CA GLU A 14 -3.96 -11.71 -18.44
C GLU A 14 -2.54 -11.67 -19.01
N TYR A 15 -1.81 -10.67 -18.51
CA TYR A 15 -0.39 -10.43 -18.75
C TYR A 15 0.49 -11.46 -18.02
N PHE A 16 1.67 -11.74 -18.57
CA PHE A 16 2.69 -12.54 -17.89
C PHE A 16 3.94 -11.70 -17.64
N PHE A 17 4.64 -11.97 -16.53
CA PHE A 17 5.90 -11.31 -16.19
C PHE A 17 7.07 -12.14 -16.75
N ASP A 18 7.91 -11.54 -17.57
CA ASP A 18 9.02 -12.25 -18.25
C ASP A 18 10.37 -12.14 -17.52
N GLY A 19 10.39 -11.52 -16.34
CA GLY A 19 11.59 -11.24 -15.58
C GLY A 19 12.08 -9.79 -15.67
N GLU A 20 11.57 -9.01 -16.64
CA GLU A 20 11.87 -7.58 -16.76
C GLU A 20 10.62 -6.72 -16.85
N LYS A 21 9.55 -7.17 -17.53
CA LYS A 21 8.31 -6.39 -17.76
C LYS A 21 7.06 -7.28 -17.78
N LEU A 22 5.89 -6.72 -17.44
CA LEU A 22 4.63 -7.38 -17.81
C LEU A 22 4.43 -7.26 -19.32
N LYS A 23 4.16 -8.39 -19.97
CA LYS A 23 3.90 -8.48 -21.39
C LYS A 23 2.49 -8.97 -21.65
N CYS A 24 1.85 -8.37 -22.66
CA CYS A 24 0.64 -8.93 -23.22
C CYS A 24 1.02 -10.15 -24.08
N PRO A 25 0.44 -11.34 -23.84
CA PRO A 25 0.77 -12.55 -24.60
C PRO A 25 0.46 -12.47 -26.10
N ASN A 26 -0.44 -11.57 -26.51
CA ASN A 26 -0.89 -11.47 -27.90
C ASN A 26 -0.18 -10.38 -28.72
N CYS A 27 0.19 -9.25 -28.12
CA CYS A 27 0.74 -8.10 -28.86
C CYS A 27 2.15 -7.70 -28.46
N ASN A 28 2.73 -8.34 -27.43
CA ASN A 28 4.11 -8.16 -26.99
C ASN A 28 4.52 -6.68 -26.74
N GLN A 29 3.55 -5.80 -26.45
CA GLN A 29 3.81 -4.41 -26.10
C GLN A 29 4.44 -4.29 -24.70
N ASN A 30 5.31 -3.29 -24.55
CA ASN A 30 6.17 -3.07 -23.38
C ASN A 30 5.71 -1.93 -22.44
N ASP A 31 4.52 -1.36 -22.66
CA ASP A 31 4.08 -0.14 -21.98
C ASP A 31 3.23 -0.44 -20.75
N PHE A 32 3.84 -0.91 -19.67
CA PHE A 32 3.24 -0.77 -18.34
C PHE A 32 4.35 -0.61 -17.29
N GLU A 33 4.80 0.62 -17.05
CA GLU A 33 5.59 0.97 -15.86
C GLU A 33 4.84 0.57 -14.56
N SER A 34 3.51 0.50 -14.61
CA SER A 34 2.64 0.06 -13.50
C SER A 34 2.89 -1.39 -13.05
N ALA A 35 3.44 -2.21 -13.94
CA ALA A 35 3.79 -3.61 -13.70
C ALA A 35 5.06 -3.80 -12.88
N LEU A 36 6.03 -2.89 -13.08
CA LEU A 36 7.39 -3.03 -12.58
C LEU A 36 7.40 -2.95 -11.05
N HIS A 37 6.58 -2.06 -10.48
CA HIS A 37 6.41 -1.96 -9.03
C HIS A 37 5.82 -3.24 -8.42
N GLN A 38 4.93 -3.97 -9.11
CA GLN A 38 4.47 -5.25 -8.56
C GLN A 38 5.58 -6.30 -8.47
N SER A 39 6.71 -6.16 -9.19
CA SER A 39 7.85 -7.07 -9.11
C SER A 39 8.96 -6.64 -8.15
N GLU A 40 8.95 -5.40 -7.65
CA GLU A 40 9.96 -4.88 -6.71
C GLU A 40 9.52 -4.91 -5.24
N GLY A 41 8.21 -5.06 -4.98
CA GLY A 41 7.68 -5.17 -3.62
C GLY A 41 8.04 -6.48 -2.91
N ASN A 42 7.99 -6.48 -1.58
CA ASN A 42 8.19 -7.67 -0.75
C ASN A 42 7.23 -8.81 -1.17
N ILE A 43 7.76 -10.03 -1.37
CA ILE A 43 7.00 -11.20 -1.85
C ILE A 43 5.83 -11.53 -0.90
N GLU A 44 6.08 -11.49 0.41
CA GLU A 44 5.05 -11.78 1.42
C GLU A 44 3.92 -10.75 1.36
N TYR A 45 4.24 -9.46 1.19
CA TYR A 45 3.22 -8.45 0.92
C TYR A 45 2.42 -8.77 -0.34
N GLN A 46 3.07 -9.13 -1.45
CA GLN A 46 2.37 -9.41 -2.70
C GLN A 46 1.38 -10.57 -2.56
N GLU A 47 1.74 -11.62 -1.84
CA GLU A 47 0.86 -12.75 -1.54
C GLU A 47 -0.31 -12.34 -0.65
N LEU A 48 0.00 -11.66 0.47
CA LEU A 48 -1.01 -11.21 1.41
C LEU A 48 -1.99 -10.21 0.79
N SER A 49 -1.51 -9.32 -0.08
CA SER A 49 -2.28 -8.26 -0.72
C SER A 49 -3.39 -8.78 -1.62
N LYS A 50 -3.25 -9.98 -2.19
CA LYS A 50 -4.23 -10.58 -3.10
C LYS A 50 -5.37 -11.28 -2.36
N LEU A 51 -5.27 -11.43 -1.05
CA LEU A 51 -6.30 -12.06 -0.24
C LEU A 51 -7.57 -11.20 -0.22
N ASN A 52 -8.72 -11.84 -0.35
CA ASN A 52 -10.01 -11.14 -0.52
C ASN A 52 -10.49 -10.42 0.76
N LYS A 53 -9.83 -10.63 1.90
CA LYS A 53 -10.18 -10.04 3.20
C LYS A 53 -8.92 -9.86 4.05
N PRO A 54 -8.87 -8.82 4.90
CA PRO A 54 -7.83 -8.70 5.91
C PRO A 54 -7.99 -9.77 7.01
N PHE A 55 -6.89 -10.07 7.71
CA PHE A 55 -6.88 -10.98 8.86
C PHE A 55 -7.47 -10.35 10.12
N PHE A 56 -7.35 -9.02 10.24
CA PHE A 56 -7.94 -8.24 11.32
C PHE A 56 -8.28 -6.84 10.81
N GLU A 57 -9.17 -6.16 11.52
CA GLU A 57 -9.60 -4.80 11.19
C GLU A 57 -8.98 -3.79 12.15
N LEU A 58 -8.70 -2.61 11.61
CA LEU A 58 -8.27 -1.44 12.37
C LEU A 58 -9.34 -0.36 12.27
N VAL A 59 -9.41 0.50 13.27
CA VAL A 59 -10.31 1.64 13.27
C VAL A 59 -9.61 2.79 12.56
N PHE A 60 -10.14 3.22 11.41
CA PHE A 60 -9.54 4.30 10.62
C PHE A 60 -9.60 5.63 11.37
N GLY A 61 -8.51 6.40 11.27
CA GLY A 61 -8.31 7.67 11.95
C GLY A 61 -7.79 7.56 13.39
N GLU A 62 -7.78 6.36 13.97
CA GLU A 62 -7.27 6.13 15.32
C GLU A 62 -5.76 5.89 15.32
N ILE A 63 -5.11 6.29 16.42
CA ILE A 63 -3.67 6.15 16.60
C ILE A 63 -3.37 4.80 17.26
N TYR A 64 -2.43 4.07 16.69
CA TYR A 64 -1.90 2.84 17.24
C TYR A 64 -0.43 3.03 17.59
N ASP A 65 -0.03 2.70 18.82
CA ASP A 65 1.36 2.41 19.14
C ASP A 65 1.73 1.05 18.56
N CYS A 66 2.95 0.93 18.03
CA CYS A 66 3.43 -0.34 17.48
C CYS A 66 4.96 -0.42 17.50
N ASP A 67 5.45 -1.64 17.32
CA ASP A 67 6.86 -1.92 17.04
C ASP A 67 7.00 -2.10 15.52
N VAL A 68 7.92 -1.36 14.90
CA VAL A 68 8.29 -1.54 13.49
C VAL A 68 9.62 -2.27 13.40
N MET A 69 9.66 -3.33 12.58
CA MET A 69 10.85 -4.12 12.31
C MET A 69 11.31 -3.90 10.87
N TYR A 70 12.56 -3.45 10.72
CA TYR A 70 13.21 -3.25 9.43
C TYR A 70 14.71 -3.56 9.54
N ASN A 71 15.25 -4.34 8.61
CA ASN A 71 16.66 -4.76 8.60
C ASN A 71 17.16 -5.31 9.96
N GLY A 72 16.32 -6.09 10.65
CA GLY A 72 16.63 -6.69 11.94
C GLY A 72 16.66 -5.72 13.13
N LYS A 73 16.36 -4.44 12.93
CA LYS A 73 16.17 -3.46 14.00
C LYS A 73 14.70 -3.34 14.34
N ILE A 74 14.41 -3.10 15.61
CA ILE A 74 13.07 -2.87 16.14
C ILE A 74 13.02 -1.47 16.73
N GLU A 75 12.06 -0.67 16.28
CA GLU A 75 11.83 0.69 16.76
C GLU A 75 10.36 0.87 17.16
N LYS A 76 10.11 1.71 18.17
CA LYS A 76 8.74 2.07 18.54
C LYS A 76 8.27 3.22 17.68
N THR A 77 7.04 3.12 17.19
CA THR A 77 6.44 4.16 16.36
C THR A 77 4.92 4.19 16.53
N THR A 78 4.28 5.14 15.87
CA THR A 78 2.82 5.19 15.77
C THR A 78 2.37 5.05 14.33
N ILE A 79 1.21 4.44 14.14
CA ILE A 79 0.53 4.43 12.84
C ILE A 79 -0.91 4.93 12.97
N VAL A 80 -1.42 5.50 11.88
CA VAL A 80 -2.83 5.85 11.72
C VAL A 80 -3.36 5.26 10.42
N PRO A 81 -4.20 4.22 10.48
CA PRO A 81 -4.88 3.67 9.32
C PRO A 81 -5.81 4.73 8.69
N VAL A 82 -5.71 4.94 7.37
CA VAL A 82 -6.49 5.97 6.67
C VAL A 82 -7.41 5.42 5.59
N ASN A 83 -7.09 4.24 5.03
CA ASN A 83 -7.92 3.64 4.00
C ASN A 83 -7.67 2.13 3.85
N LEU A 84 -8.61 1.42 3.24
CA LEU A 84 -8.53 -0.01 2.94
C LEU A 84 -9.12 -0.27 1.55
N ASN A 85 -8.50 -1.19 0.84
CA ASN A 85 -9.04 -1.69 -0.42
C ASN A 85 -10.32 -2.52 -0.15
N PRO A 86 -11.46 -2.19 -0.78
CA PRO A 86 -12.72 -2.88 -0.51
C PRO A 86 -12.74 -4.36 -0.96
N LYS A 87 -11.77 -4.80 -1.77
CA LYS A 87 -11.74 -6.16 -2.34
C LYS A 87 -10.57 -7.01 -1.87
N PHE A 88 -9.54 -6.37 -1.34
CA PHE A 88 -8.23 -6.97 -1.15
C PHE A 88 -7.66 -6.58 0.21
N ASN A 89 -6.78 -7.41 0.76
CA ASN A 89 -6.08 -7.17 2.01
C ASN A 89 -4.96 -6.13 1.81
N GLN A 90 -5.34 -4.90 1.50
CA GLN A 90 -4.43 -3.78 1.31
C GLN A 90 -4.96 -2.58 2.07
N LEU A 91 -4.12 -1.94 2.87
CA LEU A 91 -4.46 -0.74 3.59
C LEU A 91 -3.39 0.33 3.43
N PHE A 92 -3.81 1.58 3.48
CA PHE A 92 -2.94 2.73 3.64
C PHE A 92 -2.96 3.19 5.09
N PHE A 93 -1.80 3.54 5.61
CA PHE A 93 -1.64 4.13 6.92
C PHE A 93 -0.52 5.16 6.93
N ILE A 94 -0.66 6.16 7.80
CA ILE A 94 0.38 7.13 8.10
C ILE A 94 1.31 6.51 9.13
N LEU A 95 2.62 6.66 8.94
CA LEU A 95 3.64 6.40 9.94
C LEU A 95 4.03 7.71 10.64
N ASP A 96 4.30 7.64 11.94
CA ASP A 96 4.73 8.77 12.76
C ASP A 96 3.85 10.01 12.59
N VAL A 97 2.57 9.86 12.95
CA VAL A 97 1.55 10.88 12.74
C VAL A 97 1.88 12.21 13.43
N ASN A 98 2.66 12.18 14.51
CA ASN A 98 3.08 13.39 15.22
C ASN A 98 3.96 14.27 14.34
N TYR A 99 4.89 13.67 13.58
CA TYR A 99 5.69 14.40 12.60
C TYR A 99 4.79 15.01 11.53
N CYS A 100 3.89 14.21 10.94
CA CYS A 100 3.00 14.69 9.89
C CYS A 100 2.07 15.83 10.33
N GLN A 101 1.53 15.77 11.55
CA GLN A 101 0.61 16.78 12.07
C GLN A 101 1.29 18.11 12.40
N GLN A 102 2.60 18.12 12.66
CA GLN A 102 3.35 19.36 12.84
C GLN A 102 3.43 20.16 11.53
N ASN A 103 3.60 19.47 10.41
CA ASN A 103 3.72 20.08 9.07
C ASN A 103 2.33 20.32 8.43
N ASN A 104 1.39 19.41 8.64
CA ASN A 104 0.03 19.49 8.13
C ASN A 104 -0.99 18.97 9.19
N PRO A 105 -1.54 19.86 10.03
CA PRO A 105 -2.40 19.46 11.15
C PRO A 105 -3.64 18.64 10.76
N ASN A 106 -4.14 18.80 9.53
CA ASN A 106 -5.37 18.16 9.05
C ASN A 106 -5.08 16.96 8.12
N ILE A 107 -3.84 16.45 8.10
CA ILE A 107 -3.42 15.39 7.17
C ILE A 107 -4.27 14.11 7.30
N VAL A 108 -4.56 13.66 8.52
CA VAL A 108 -5.36 12.46 8.77
C VAL A 108 -6.76 12.63 8.17
N GLU A 109 -7.45 13.73 8.48
CA GLU A 109 -8.79 14.02 7.95
C GLU A 109 -8.77 14.13 6.42
N THR A 110 -7.71 14.72 5.87
CA THR A 110 -7.55 14.92 4.43
C THR A 110 -7.40 13.58 3.69
N LEU A 111 -6.56 12.68 4.22
CA LEU A 111 -6.33 11.36 3.61
C LEU A 111 -7.52 10.43 3.77
N MET A 112 -8.25 10.49 4.89
CA MET A 112 -9.47 9.68 5.08
C MET A 112 -10.61 10.05 4.13
N LYS A 113 -10.61 11.26 3.56
CA LYS A 113 -11.61 11.67 2.54
C LYS A 113 -11.31 11.14 1.15
N LYS A 114 -10.08 10.68 0.89
CA LYS A 114 -9.68 10.11 -0.40
C LYS A 114 -10.14 8.66 -0.50
N SER A 115 -10.47 8.22 -1.70
CA SER A 115 -10.68 6.81 -2.02
C SER A 115 -9.36 6.05 -2.11
N PHE A 116 -9.41 4.73 -1.97
CA PHE A 116 -8.22 3.87 -2.14
C PHE A 116 -7.55 4.09 -3.51
N SER A 117 -8.33 4.25 -4.59
CA SER A 117 -7.78 4.50 -5.93
C SER A 117 -7.09 5.87 -6.03
N GLU A 118 -7.62 6.91 -5.38
CA GLU A 118 -6.97 8.21 -5.36
C GLU A 118 -5.65 8.16 -4.60
N LEU A 119 -5.60 7.43 -3.48
CA LEU A 119 -4.34 7.21 -2.75
C LEU A 119 -3.36 6.38 -3.58
N TRP A 120 -3.80 5.31 -4.21
CA TRP A 120 -2.95 4.49 -5.06
C TRP A 120 -2.39 5.25 -6.27
N ASP A 121 -3.21 6.07 -6.93
CA ASP A 121 -2.76 6.88 -8.06
C ASP A 121 -1.75 7.96 -7.61
N LEU A 122 -1.83 8.45 -6.36
CA LEU A 122 -0.82 9.33 -5.76
C LEU A 122 0.50 8.59 -5.49
N ASP A 123 0.44 7.36 -4.97
CA ASP A 123 1.62 6.50 -4.69
C ASP A 123 2.39 6.13 -5.96
N VAL A 124 1.67 5.74 -7.01
CA VAL A 124 2.25 5.26 -8.27
C VAL A 124 2.78 6.40 -9.13
N LYS A 125 2.29 7.63 -8.96
CA LYS A 125 2.69 8.76 -9.82
C LYS A 125 3.74 9.66 -9.19
N HIS A 126 3.72 9.86 -7.88
CA HIS A 126 4.61 10.78 -7.20
C HIS A 126 5.07 10.15 -5.88
N ALA A 127 6.35 10.31 -5.54
CA ALA A 127 6.83 9.98 -4.21
C ALA A 127 5.91 10.67 -3.19
N PHE A 128 5.03 9.92 -2.52
CA PHE A 128 3.99 10.44 -1.61
C PHE A 128 4.54 11.38 -0.54
N PHE A 129 5.83 11.23 -0.24
CA PHE A 129 6.62 12.08 0.64
C PHE A 129 6.73 13.54 0.17
N ASP A 130 6.77 13.80 -1.13
CA ASP A 130 7.05 15.15 -1.66
C ASP A 130 5.83 16.08 -1.60
N GLU A 131 4.60 15.56 -1.65
CA GLU A 131 3.38 16.38 -1.60
C GLU A 131 2.92 16.67 -0.17
N PHE A 132 3.09 15.72 0.75
CA PHE A 132 2.50 15.79 2.09
C PHE A 132 3.52 15.88 3.23
N ASP A 133 4.82 15.72 2.97
CA ASP A 133 5.88 15.62 3.99
C ASP A 133 5.48 14.66 5.12
N CYS A 134 4.98 13.49 4.71
CA CYS A 134 4.40 12.49 5.60
C CYS A 134 4.67 11.07 5.07
N PRO A 135 5.17 10.13 5.90
CA PRO A 135 5.40 8.76 5.46
C PRO A 135 4.07 8.01 5.39
N ILE A 136 3.46 8.02 4.21
CA ILE A 136 2.28 7.20 3.91
C ILE A 136 2.77 5.85 3.41
N ILE A 137 2.31 4.79 4.06
CA ILE A 137 2.74 3.42 3.79
C ILE A 137 1.55 2.60 3.34
N ILE A 138 1.79 1.77 2.33
CA ILE A 138 0.88 0.69 1.97
C ILE A 138 1.34 -0.63 2.57
N GLY A 139 0.40 -1.38 3.13
CA GLY A 139 0.66 -2.70 3.69
C GLY A 139 -0.54 -3.63 3.62
N SER A 140 -0.33 -4.83 4.14
CA SER A 140 -1.29 -5.93 4.20
C SER A 140 -1.26 -6.56 5.58
N THR A 141 -2.42 -6.88 6.14
CA THR A 141 -2.49 -7.58 7.43
C THR A 141 -2.03 -9.02 7.28
N ASN A 142 -1.47 -9.59 8.34
CA ASN A 142 -1.05 -10.98 8.43
C ASN A 142 -1.75 -11.69 9.59
N ASN A 143 -1.69 -13.02 9.61
CA ASN A 143 -2.39 -13.88 10.57
C ASN A 143 -1.86 -13.79 12.01
N ASP A 144 -0.66 -13.23 12.22
CA ASP A 144 -0.02 -13.04 13.52
C ASP A 144 -0.35 -11.66 14.14
N ASN A 145 -1.39 -10.99 13.65
CA ASN A 145 -1.76 -9.61 14.02
C ASN A 145 -0.66 -8.58 13.70
N SER A 146 0.10 -8.81 12.62
CA SER A 146 1.05 -7.84 12.07
C SER A 146 0.57 -7.22 10.76
N ILE A 147 1.22 -6.12 10.36
CA ILE A 147 1.07 -5.54 9.02
C ILE A 147 2.43 -5.64 8.33
N ILE A 148 2.44 -6.11 7.08
CA ILE A 148 3.63 -6.15 6.24
C ILE A 148 3.49 -5.06 5.18
N SER A 149 4.45 -4.14 5.10
CA SER A 149 4.44 -3.12 4.07
C SER A 149 4.96 -3.65 2.74
N TYR A 150 4.59 -2.96 1.67
CA TYR A 150 5.15 -3.22 0.34
C TYR A 150 6.69 -3.18 0.33
N SER A 151 7.30 -2.28 1.11
CA SER A 151 8.76 -2.16 1.26
C SER A 151 9.38 -3.16 2.24
N GLY A 152 8.60 -4.10 2.79
CA GLY A 152 9.08 -5.17 3.68
C GLY A 152 9.24 -4.77 5.15
N TRP A 153 8.64 -3.66 5.58
CA TRP A 153 8.61 -3.28 7.00
C TRP A 153 7.50 -4.08 7.68
N ILE A 154 7.75 -4.54 8.90
CA ILE A 154 6.80 -5.36 9.64
C ILE A 154 6.37 -4.63 10.91
N PHE A 155 5.08 -4.32 11.02
CA PHE A 155 4.49 -3.63 12.16
C PHE A 155 3.80 -4.64 13.07
N LYS A 156 4.22 -4.72 14.33
CA LYS A 156 3.70 -5.66 15.34
C LYS A 156 3.24 -4.92 16.58
N SER A 157 2.64 -5.66 17.52
CA SER A 157 2.25 -5.14 18.82
C SER A 157 1.30 -3.94 18.73
N LEU A 158 0.34 -3.96 17.79
CA LEU A 158 -0.59 -2.87 17.53
C LEU A 158 -1.50 -2.63 18.75
N VAL A 159 -1.32 -1.50 19.43
CA VAL A 159 -2.13 -1.10 20.60
C VAL A 159 -2.79 0.24 20.31
N ARG A 160 -4.13 0.26 20.29
CA ARG A 160 -4.90 1.49 20.12
C ARG A 160 -4.74 2.42 21.34
N LYS A 161 -4.52 3.71 21.08
CA LYS A 161 -4.51 4.76 22.11
C LYS A 161 -5.89 5.23 22.53
#